data_AF-A0A817QIE7-F1
#
_entry.id   AF-A0A817QIE7-F1
#
_cell.length_a   1.000
_cell.length_b   1.000
_cell.length_c   1.000
_cell.angle_alpha   90.00
_cell.angle_beta   90.00
_cell.angle_gamma   90.00
#
_symmetry.space_group_name_H-M   'P 1'
#
loop_
_entity.id
_entity.type
_entity.pdbx_description
1 polymer ?
#
loop_
_entity_poly.entity_id
_entity_poly.type
_entity_poly.pdbx_seq_one_letter_code
_entity_poly.pdbx_strand_id
1 'polypeptide(L)'
;KQINRIVGGGIYGSGDEIMVYSVCYSTGYLIYDLILMLIDKSVRTNSSIIHHIIILMSFLTGLFYRVCHPCHFYFLAEELSTIPLNLKTLYRHRPRLHHFFSLLFAICFFLSRLMYGSIICFYAFRAIPYFLLMAWNSNDITSFTIGITQAILCISTRLLNIYWTFLILRKIFDLKSVNKKIK
;
A
#
# COMPACT_ATOMS: atom_id res chain seq x y z
N LYS A 1 -24.78 -3.99 -2.04
CA LYS A 1 -24.29 -4.00 -3.45
C LYS A 1 -24.37 -2.64 -4.12
N GLN A 2 -25.54 -2.01 -4.22
CA GLN A 2 -25.69 -0.70 -4.88
C GLN A 2 -24.80 0.40 -4.27
N ILE A 3 -24.70 0.43 -2.94
CA ILE A 3 -23.81 1.32 -2.18
C ILE A 3 -22.33 1.16 -2.59
N ASN A 4 -21.82 -0.07 -2.65
CA ASN A 4 -20.42 -0.32 -3.06
C ASN A 4 -20.14 0.08 -4.51
N ARG A 5 -21.16 0.04 -5.38
CA ARG A 5 -21.05 0.47 -6.78
C ARG A 5 -20.98 2.00 -6.89
N ILE A 6 -21.79 2.72 -6.10
CA ILE A 6 -21.82 4.19 -6.06
C ILE A 6 -20.45 4.76 -5.64
N VAL A 7 -19.70 4.02 -4.83
CA VAL A 7 -18.42 4.46 -4.27
C VAL A 7 -17.25 4.13 -5.22
N GLY A 8 -17.56 3.78 -6.48
CA GLY A 8 -16.56 3.50 -7.52
C GLY A 8 -15.89 2.13 -7.38
N GLY A 9 -16.57 1.19 -6.71
CA GLY A 9 -16.06 -0.16 -6.56
C GLY A 9 -16.62 -1.14 -7.60
N GLY A 10 -15.75 -2.02 -8.12
CA GLY A 10 -16.18 -3.14 -8.96
C GLY A 10 -16.83 -4.24 -8.13
N ILE A 11 -17.89 -4.86 -8.64
CA ILE A 11 -18.64 -5.90 -7.94
C ILE A 11 -18.76 -7.11 -8.86
N TYR A 12 -18.55 -8.31 -8.30
CA TYR A 12 -18.75 -9.53 -9.08
C TYR A 12 -20.22 -9.68 -9.51
N GLY A 13 -20.44 -9.90 -10.82
CA GLY A 13 -21.77 -10.08 -11.41
C GLY A 13 -22.47 -8.77 -11.77
N SER A 14 -21.72 -7.68 -11.98
CA SER A 14 -22.27 -6.38 -12.41
C SER A 14 -21.75 -5.88 -13.76
N GLY A 15 -20.90 -6.65 -14.45
CA GLY A 15 -20.17 -6.22 -15.65
C GLY A 15 -18.82 -5.56 -15.35
N ASP A 16 -18.47 -5.38 -14.08
CA ASP A 16 -17.23 -4.74 -13.60
C ASP A 16 -16.25 -5.76 -13.00
N GLU A 17 -16.35 -7.03 -13.42
CA GLU A 17 -15.62 -8.16 -12.84
C GLU A 17 -14.11 -8.03 -12.99
N ILE A 18 -13.64 -7.30 -14.01
CA ILE A 18 -12.20 -7.05 -14.23
C ILE A 18 -11.52 -6.42 -13.02
N MET A 19 -12.23 -5.57 -12.27
CA MET A 19 -11.67 -4.96 -11.06
C MET A 19 -11.53 -5.99 -9.94
N VAL A 20 -12.49 -6.91 -9.81
CA VAL A 20 -12.45 -8.00 -8.81
C VAL A 20 -11.36 -9.01 -9.18
N TYR A 21 -11.21 -9.35 -10.47
CA TYR A 21 -10.11 -10.20 -10.93
C TYR A 21 -8.73 -9.54 -10.71
N SER A 22 -8.63 -8.23 -10.85
CA SER A 22 -7.40 -7.49 -10.51
C SER A 22 -7.04 -7.64 -9.03
N VAL A 23 -8.03 -7.62 -8.12
CA VAL A 23 -7.82 -7.90 -6.70
C VAL A 23 -7.34 -9.33 -6.49
N CYS A 24 -7.92 -10.31 -7.19
CA CYS A 24 -7.50 -11.71 -7.10
C CYS A 24 -6.05 -11.92 -7.53
N TYR A 25 -5.69 -11.42 -8.70
CA TYR A 25 -4.32 -11.47 -9.21
C TYR A 25 -3.33 -10.81 -8.24
N SER A 26 -3.67 -9.61 -7.77
CA SER A 26 -2.84 -8.85 -6.83
C SER A 26 -2.68 -9.54 -5.48
N THR A 27 -3.72 -10.23 -5.00
CA THR A 27 -3.64 -11.03 -3.76
C THR A 27 -2.64 -12.16 -3.93
N GLY A 28 -2.67 -12.87 -5.06
CA GLY A 28 -1.68 -13.92 -5.37
C GLY A 28 -0.26 -13.37 -5.37
N TYR A 29 -0.05 -12.21 -6.00
CA TYR A 29 1.24 -11.50 -5.96
C TYR A 29 1.69 -11.16 -4.53
N LEU A 30 0.81 -10.57 -3.71
CA LEU A 30 1.14 -10.17 -2.33
C LEU A 30 1.45 -11.37 -1.43
N ILE A 31 0.74 -12.49 -1.59
CA ILE A 31 1.03 -13.74 -0.88
C ILE A 31 2.39 -14.28 -1.28
N TYR A 32 2.67 -14.32 -2.59
CA TYR A 32 3.96 -14.78 -3.10
C TYR A 32 5.11 -13.93 -2.55
N ASP A 33 4.98 -12.60 -2.60
CA ASP A 33 5.98 -11.67 -2.09
C ASP A 33 6.18 -11.81 -0.57
N LEU A 34 5.09 -11.99 0.19
CA LEU A 34 5.16 -12.28 1.63
C LEU A 34 5.94 -13.59 1.90
N ILE A 35 5.65 -14.67 1.16
CA ILE A 35 6.36 -15.95 1.31
C ILE A 35 7.85 -15.77 1.03
N LEU A 36 8.22 -15.09 -0.06
CA LEU A 36 9.62 -14.81 -0.39
C LEU A 36 10.32 -14.03 0.73
N MET A 37 9.67 -13.00 1.28
CA MET A 37 10.19 -12.22 2.41
C MET A 37 10.33 -13.07 3.69
N LEU A 38 9.44 -14.03 3.94
CA LEU A 38 9.54 -14.93 5.09
C LEU A 38 10.71 -15.92 4.95
N ILE A 39 11.00 -16.36 3.72
CA ILE A 39 12.11 -17.25 3.39
C ILE A 39 13.46 -16.50 3.48
N ASP A 40 13.57 -15.34 2.83
CA ASP A 40 14.79 -14.54 2.82
C ASP A 40 14.85 -13.56 4.00
N LYS A 41 15.54 -14.00 5.07
CA LYS A 41 15.75 -13.19 6.28
C LYS A 41 16.46 -11.87 6.03
N SER A 42 17.18 -11.70 4.91
CA SER A 42 17.96 -10.48 4.62
C SER A 42 17.10 -9.28 4.24
N VAL A 43 15.89 -9.53 3.71
CA VAL A 43 14.90 -8.49 3.38
C VAL A 43 13.80 -8.36 4.44
N ARG A 44 13.74 -9.31 5.38
CA ARG A 44 12.72 -9.38 6.41
C ARG A 44 12.92 -8.35 7.52
N THR A 45 12.01 -7.40 7.62
CA THR A 45 11.92 -6.47 8.75
C THR A 45 10.53 -6.52 9.37
N ASN A 46 10.41 -6.26 10.68
CA ASN A 46 9.11 -6.25 11.35
C ASN A 46 8.14 -5.25 10.71
N SER A 47 8.63 -4.07 10.30
CA SER A 47 7.82 -3.07 9.61
C SER A 47 7.35 -3.53 8.22
N SER A 48 8.18 -4.27 7.47
CA SER A 48 7.77 -4.86 6.19
C SER A 48 6.75 -6.01 6.37
N ILE A 49 6.87 -6.83 7.42
CA ILE A 49 5.84 -7.85 7.71
C ILE A 49 4.50 -7.18 8.04
N ILE A 50 4.52 -6.16 8.90
CA ILE A 50 3.32 -5.40 9.26
C ILE A 50 2.68 -4.78 8.02
N HIS A 51 3.47 -4.21 7.11
CA HIS A 51 3.01 -3.69 5.83
C HIS A 51 2.27 -4.73 5.00
N HIS A 52 2.90 -5.88 4.75
CA HIS A 52 2.29 -6.96 3.97
C HIS A 52 1.01 -7.46 4.61
N ILE A 53 0.95 -7.57 5.95
CA ILE A 53 -0.27 -7.95 6.66
C ILE A 53 -1.38 -6.90 6.43
N ILE A 54 -1.08 -5.61 6.57
CA ILE A 54 -2.07 -4.54 6.37
C ILE A 54 -2.63 -4.57 4.93
N ILE A 55 -1.76 -4.62 3.93
CA ILE A 55 -2.20 -4.65 2.53
C ILE A 55 -2.95 -5.95 2.24
N LEU A 56 -2.42 -7.10 2.64
CA LEU A 56 -3.06 -8.39 2.37
C LEU A 56 -4.45 -8.47 3.03
N MET A 57 -4.62 -7.95 4.25
CA MET A 57 -5.94 -7.88 4.90
C MET A 57 -6.94 -7.02 4.12
N SER A 58 -6.50 -5.92 3.50
CA SER A 58 -7.36 -5.12 2.62
C SER A 58 -7.82 -5.93 1.42
N PHE A 59 -6.88 -6.58 0.73
CA PHE A 59 -7.16 -7.40 -0.45
C PHE A 59 -8.03 -8.62 -0.14
N LEU A 60 -7.78 -9.32 0.97
CA LEU A 60 -8.59 -10.44 1.43
C LEU A 60 -10.02 -10.00 1.77
N THR A 61 -10.20 -8.80 2.35
CA THR A 61 -11.53 -8.22 2.56
C THR A 61 -12.24 -8.03 1.22
N GLY A 62 -11.56 -7.47 0.21
CA GLY A 62 -12.10 -7.35 -1.14
C GLY A 62 -12.52 -8.68 -1.76
N LEU A 63 -11.66 -9.71 -1.66
CA LEU A 63 -11.96 -11.04 -2.18
C LEU A 63 -13.12 -11.73 -1.47
N PHE A 64 -13.11 -11.70 -0.14
CA PHE A 64 -14.14 -12.35 0.67
C PHE A 64 -15.54 -11.83 0.32
N TYR A 65 -15.66 -10.51 0.16
CA TYR A 65 -16.91 -9.85 -0.19
C TYR A 65 -17.13 -9.69 -1.70
N ARG A 66 -16.20 -10.19 -2.55
CA ARG A 66 -16.23 -10.08 -4.01
C ARG A 66 -16.44 -8.63 -4.51
N VAL A 67 -15.77 -7.70 -3.84
CA VAL A 67 -15.78 -6.27 -4.14
C VAL A 67 -14.36 -5.75 -4.32
N CYS A 68 -14.20 -4.83 -5.26
CA CYS A 68 -12.98 -4.06 -5.40
C CYS A 68 -13.27 -2.61 -5.06
N HIS A 69 -12.70 -2.07 -3.98
CA HIS A 69 -12.72 -0.64 -3.69
C HIS A 69 -11.50 0.09 -4.27
N PRO A 70 -11.59 1.40 -4.52
CA PRO A 70 -10.45 2.22 -4.97
C PRO A 70 -9.20 2.11 -4.09
N CYS A 71 -9.37 1.82 -2.79
CA CYS A 71 -8.25 1.61 -1.86
C CYS A 71 -7.34 0.42 -2.27
N HIS A 72 -7.85 -0.62 -2.94
CA HIS A 72 -7.01 -1.73 -3.39
C HIS A 72 -6.03 -1.28 -4.48
N PHE A 73 -6.51 -0.54 -5.49
CA PHE A 73 -5.64 0.00 -6.54
C PHE A 73 -4.63 0.99 -5.97
N TYR A 74 -5.06 1.78 -5.00
CA TYR A 74 -4.18 2.66 -4.27
C TYR A 74 -3.03 1.91 -3.58
N PHE A 75 -3.32 0.84 -2.85
CA PHE A 75 -2.28 0.03 -2.23
C PHE A 75 -1.33 -0.59 -3.26
N LEU A 76 -1.78 -0.91 -4.48
CA LEU A 76 -0.89 -1.33 -5.57
C LEU A 76 0.02 -0.21 -6.06
N ALA A 77 -0.50 1.02 -6.15
CA ALA A 77 0.31 2.17 -6.54
C ALA A 77 1.43 2.42 -5.52
N GLU A 78 1.18 2.19 -4.23
CA GLU A 78 2.21 2.25 -3.19
C GLU A 78 3.31 1.20 -3.39
N GLU A 79 2.96 0.02 -3.92
CA GLU A 79 3.93 -1.01 -4.25
C GLU A 79 4.85 -0.64 -5.41
N LEU A 80 4.59 0.41 -6.19
CA LEU A 80 5.52 0.83 -7.25
C LEU A 80 6.92 1.18 -6.72
N SER A 81 7.04 1.65 -5.47
CA SER A 81 8.34 1.92 -4.88
C SER A 81 9.11 0.65 -4.49
N THR A 82 8.49 -0.54 -4.44
CA THR A 82 9.20 -1.78 -4.11
C THR A 82 10.05 -2.29 -5.29
N ILE A 83 9.71 -1.92 -6.53
CA ILE A 83 10.51 -2.23 -7.72
C ILE A 83 11.96 -1.72 -7.56
N PRO A 84 12.22 -0.41 -7.36
CA PRO A 84 13.58 0.08 -7.15
C PRO A 84 14.20 -0.40 -5.84
N LEU A 85 13.39 -0.72 -4.82
CA LEU A 85 13.89 -1.32 -3.57
C LEU A 85 14.50 -2.71 -3.83
N ASN A 86 13.79 -3.56 -4.56
CA ASN A 86 14.24 -4.90 -4.92
C ASN A 86 15.45 -4.85 -5.85
N LEU A 87 15.46 -3.94 -6.83
CA LEU A 87 16.62 -3.72 -7.70
C LEU A 87 17.85 -3.27 -6.93
N LYS A 88 17.70 -2.36 -5.96
CA LYS A 88 18.80 -1.95 -5.08
C LYS A 88 19.41 -3.14 -4.33
N THR A 89 18.57 -4.07 -3.84
CA THR A 89 19.01 -5.28 -3.15
C THR A 89 19.73 -6.23 -4.11
N LEU A 90 19.19 -6.44 -5.31
CA LEU A 90 19.80 -7.27 -6.35
C LEU A 90 21.20 -6.76 -6.75
N TYR A 91 21.35 -5.43 -6.89
CA TYR A 91 22.60 -4.80 -7.28
C TYR A 91 23.49 -4.37 -6.10
N ARG A 92 23.32 -4.96 -4.91
CA ARG A 92 24.13 -4.64 -3.71
C ARG A 92 25.65 -4.72 -3.91
N HIS A 93 26.10 -5.60 -4.81
CA HIS A 93 27.53 -5.81 -5.11
C HIS A 93 28.11 -4.78 -6.08
N ARG A 94 27.28 -3.93 -6.70
CA ARG A 94 27.71 -2.90 -7.67
C ARG A 94 27.42 -1.51 -7.10
N PRO A 95 28.40 -0.81 -6.47
CA PRO A 95 28.16 0.42 -5.72
C PRO A 95 27.43 1.53 -6.49
N ARG A 96 27.79 1.73 -7.77
CA ARG A 96 27.15 2.74 -8.63
C ARG A 96 25.65 2.45 -8.85
N LEU A 97 25.31 1.20 -9.19
CA LEU A 97 23.92 0.79 -9.39
C LEU A 97 23.14 0.78 -8.07
N HIS A 98 23.76 0.31 -6.99
CA HIS A 98 23.15 0.35 -5.66
C HIS A 98 22.78 1.79 -5.24
N HIS A 99 23.66 2.76 -5.49
CA HIS A 99 23.38 4.16 -5.19
C HIS A 99 22.27 4.73 -6.09
N PHE A 100 22.31 4.43 -7.39
CA PHE A 100 21.27 4.84 -8.34
C PHE A 100 19.89 4.30 -7.93
N PHE A 101 19.76 3.00 -7.66
CA PHE A 101 18.49 2.42 -7.22
C PHE A 101 18.07 2.87 -5.82
N SER A 102 19.02 3.23 -4.94
CA SER A 102 18.70 3.86 -3.66
C SER A 102 18.06 5.24 -3.83
N LEU A 103 18.58 6.05 -4.77
CA LEU A 103 18.00 7.35 -5.09
C LEU A 103 16.64 7.18 -5.77
N LEU A 104 16.54 6.28 -6.76
CA LEU A 104 15.29 5.99 -7.45
C LEU A 104 14.22 5.49 -6.47
N PHE A 105 14.59 4.62 -5.52
CA PHE A 105 13.71 4.19 -4.45
C PHE A 105 13.18 5.36 -3.63
N ALA A 106 14.06 6.27 -3.19
CA ALA A 106 13.64 7.43 -2.41
C ALA A 106 12.67 8.34 -3.18
N ILE A 107 12.92 8.57 -4.47
CA ILE A 107 12.04 9.37 -5.35
C ILE A 107 10.70 8.67 -5.54
N CYS A 108 10.70 7.39 -5.92
CA CYS A 108 9.48 6.61 -6.10
C CYS A 108 8.68 6.54 -4.80
N PHE A 109 9.32 6.30 -3.66
CA PHE A 109 8.69 6.28 -2.35
C PHE A 109 8.01 7.62 -2.04
N PHE A 110 8.70 8.74 -2.28
CA PHE A 110 8.12 10.07 -2.07
C PHE A 110 6.90 10.32 -2.98
N LEU A 111 7.01 10.01 -4.28
CA LEU A 111 5.94 10.26 -5.24
C LEU A 111 4.73 9.34 -5.02
N SER A 112 4.94 8.02 -4.92
CA SER A 112 3.84 7.06 -4.84
C SER A 112 3.23 6.99 -3.44
N ARG A 113 4.06 6.92 -2.39
CA ARG A 113 3.58 6.70 -1.03
C ARG A 113 3.24 7.98 -0.29
N LEU A 114 4.04 9.05 -0.44
CA LEU A 114 3.75 10.30 0.24
C LEU A 114 2.83 11.22 -0.55
N MET A 115 3.20 11.63 -1.76
CA MET A 115 2.38 12.58 -2.52
C MET A 115 1.06 11.95 -2.96
N TYR A 116 1.13 10.94 -3.82
CA TYR A 116 -0.06 10.29 -4.35
C TYR A 116 -0.89 9.67 -3.23
N GLY A 117 -0.24 8.97 -2.29
CA GLY A 117 -0.97 8.36 -1.18
C GLY A 117 -1.62 9.34 -0.21
N SER A 118 -1.04 10.50 0.06
CA SER A 118 -1.72 11.51 0.89
C SER A 118 -2.93 12.10 0.18
N ILE A 119 -2.84 12.32 -1.13
CA ILE A 119 -3.97 12.82 -1.94
C ILE A 119 -5.13 11.82 -1.90
N ILE A 120 -4.87 10.54 -2.20
CA ILE A 120 -5.91 9.51 -2.19
C ILE A 120 -6.48 9.32 -0.79
N CYS A 121 -5.63 9.30 0.23
CA CYS A 121 -6.06 9.19 1.62
C CYS A 121 -6.99 10.36 2.00
N PHE A 122 -6.65 11.59 1.63
CA PHE A 122 -7.51 12.76 1.85
C PHE A 122 -8.89 12.59 1.18
N TYR A 123 -8.93 12.15 -0.08
CA TYR A 123 -10.20 11.87 -0.76
C TYR A 123 -11.00 10.75 -0.07
N ALA A 124 -10.33 9.67 0.33
CA ALA A 124 -10.97 8.56 1.05
C ALA A 124 -11.59 9.05 2.37
N PHE A 125 -10.85 9.85 3.14
CA PHE A 125 -11.35 10.42 4.39
C PHE A 125 -12.54 11.36 4.24
N ARG A 126 -12.59 12.11 3.13
CA ARG A 126 -13.78 12.92 2.82
C ARG A 126 -14.98 12.05 2.45
N ALA A 127 -14.77 10.91 1.78
CA ALA A 127 -15.84 10.03 1.33
C ALA A 127 -16.36 9.07 2.43
N ILE A 128 -15.49 8.62 3.35
CA ILE A 128 -15.81 7.61 4.37
C ILE A 128 -17.04 7.97 5.23
N PRO A 129 -17.20 9.19 5.80
CA PRO A 129 -18.35 9.52 6.62
C PRO A 129 -19.68 9.38 5.89
N TYR A 130 -19.74 9.82 4.63
CA TYR A 130 -20.93 9.69 3.79
C TYR A 130 -21.23 8.22 3.46
N PHE A 131 -20.20 7.43 3.16
CA PHE A 131 -20.34 6.00 2.93
C PHE A 131 -20.89 5.27 4.15
N LEU A 132 -20.31 5.52 5.33
CA LEU A 132 -20.72 4.90 6.58
C LEU A 132 -22.15 5.28 6.95
N LEU A 133 -22.51 6.55 6.80
CA LEU A 133 -23.88 7.02 7.06
C LEU A 133 -24.89 6.35 6.12
N MET A 134 -24.57 6.23 4.84
CA MET A 134 -25.43 5.57 3.86
C MET A 134 -25.58 4.07 4.15
N ALA A 135 -24.49 3.38 4.50
CA ALA A 135 -24.52 1.98 4.89
C ALA A 135 -25.35 1.77 6.17
N TRP A 136 -25.17 2.63 7.17
CA TRP A 136 -25.93 2.63 8.42
C TRP A 136 -27.43 2.82 8.18
N ASN A 137 -27.80 3.87 7.44
CA ASN A 137 -29.21 4.18 7.15
C ASN A 137 -29.90 3.09 6.32
N SER A 138 -29.14 2.33 5.54
CA SER A 138 -29.64 1.21 4.74
C SER A 138 -29.64 -0.12 5.51
N ASN A 139 -29.23 -0.12 6.79
CA ASN A 139 -28.99 -1.34 7.59
C ASN A 139 -28.06 -2.36 6.90
N ASP A 140 -27.15 -1.91 6.03
CA ASP A 140 -26.16 -2.77 5.36
C ASP A 140 -24.91 -2.91 6.23
N ILE A 141 -25.02 -3.77 7.25
CA ILE A 141 -23.94 -4.05 8.22
C ILE A 141 -22.66 -4.49 7.50
N THR A 142 -22.78 -5.29 6.44
CA THR A 142 -21.62 -5.77 5.68
C THR A 142 -20.84 -4.62 5.06
N SER A 143 -21.52 -3.72 4.33
CA SER A 143 -20.87 -2.55 3.75
C SER A 143 -20.31 -1.62 4.83
N PHE A 144 -21.01 -1.46 5.96
CA PHE A 144 -20.52 -0.67 7.09
C PHE A 144 -19.21 -1.23 7.65
N THR A 145 -19.15 -2.54 7.93
CA THR A 145 -17.94 -3.21 8.42
C THR A 145 -16.78 -3.08 7.44
N ILE A 146 -17.01 -3.30 6.14
CA ILE A 146 -15.99 -3.13 5.10
C ILE A 146 -15.44 -1.70 5.12
N GLY A 147 -16.32 -0.69 5.22
CA GLY A 147 -15.91 0.71 5.28
C GLY A 147 -15.00 1.01 6.45
N ILE A 148 -15.37 0.55 7.65
CA ILE A 148 -14.56 0.74 8.86
C ILE A 148 -13.21 0.01 8.73
N THR A 149 -13.22 -1.25 8.28
CA THR A 149 -11.99 -2.02 8.08
C THR A 149 -11.05 -1.32 7.09
N GLN A 150 -11.56 -0.87 5.94
CA GLN A 150 -10.73 -0.18 4.94
C GLN A 150 -10.22 1.18 5.45
N ALA A 151 -11.02 1.91 6.23
CA ALA A 151 -10.59 3.15 6.86
C ALA A 151 -9.42 2.93 7.83
N ILE A 152 -9.52 1.92 8.69
CA ILE A 152 -8.46 1.54 9.64
C ILE A 152 -7.20 1.16 8.88
N LEU A 153 -7.29 0.28 7.89
CA LEU A 153 -6.13 -0.15 7.10
C LEU A 153 -5.49 1.03 6.35
N CYS A 154 -6.29 1.95 5.79
CA CYS A 154 -5.80 3.18 5.16
C CYS A 154 -5.00 4.04 6.15
N ILE A 155 -5.50 4.24 7.37
CA ILE A 155 -4.76 4.94 8.44
C ILE A 155 -3.45 4.23 8.75
N SER A 156 -3.50 2.92 8.96
CA SER A 156 -2.32 2.13 9.33
C SER A 156 -1.23 2.23 8.26
N THR A 157 -1.58 2.16 6.96
CA THR A 157 -0.60 2.38 5.88
C THR A 157 0.00 3.79 5.90
N ARG A 158 -0.79 4.83 6.23
CA ARG A 158 -0.27 6.20 6.32
C ARG A 158 0.74 6.33 7.45
N LEU A 159 0.41 5.84 8.64
CA LEU A 159 1.30 5.87 9.79
C LEU A 159 2.62 5.15 9.48
N LEU A 160 2.54 4.00 8.82
CA LEU A 160 3.72 3.22 8.42
C LEU A 160 4.59 3.95 7.39
N ASN A 161 3.99 4.61 6.41
CA ASN A 161 4.72 5.39 5.42
C ASN A 161 5.36 6.65 6.00
N ILE A 162 4.69 7.32 6.95
CA ILE A 162 5.29 8.42 7.70
C ILE A 162 6.50 7.91 8.50
N TYR A 163 6.37 6.78 9.19
CA TYR A 163 7.47 6.15 9.91
C TYR A 163 8.67 5.85 8.98
N TRP A 164 8.45 5.23 7.84
CA TRP A 164 9.52 4.97 6.87
C TRP A 164 10.13 6.23 6.28
N THR A 165 9.35 7.29 6.10
CA THR A 165 9.86 8.60 5.67
C THR A 165 10.89 9.12 6.66
N PHE A 166 10.59 9.06 7.96
CA PHE A 166 11.55 9.46 8.98
C PHE A 166 12.84 8.61 8.93
N LEU A 167 12.74 7.30 8.70
CA LEU A 167 13.91 6.45 8.54
C LEU A 167 14.75 6.81 7.30
N ILE A 168 14.09 7.06 6.17
CA ILE A 168 14.76 7.46 4.92
C ILE A 168 15.46 8.81 5.10
N LEU A 169 14.77 9.80 5.67
CA LEU A 169 15.32 11.13 5.94
C LEU A 169 16.52 11.04 6.88
N ARG A 170 16.39 10.33 8.01
CA ARG A 170 17.50 10.12 8.95
C ARG A 170 18.72 9.54 8.23
N LYS A 171 18.54 8.52 7.40
CA LYS A 171 19.62 7.91 6.63
C LYS A 171 20.26 8.88 5.64
N ILE A 172 19.48 9.73 4.98
CA ILE A 172 20.01 10.75 4.05
C ILE A 172 20.83 11.81 4.79
N PHE A 173 20.38 12.27 5.96
CA PHE A 173 21.09 13.26 6.77
C PHE A 173 22.35 12.69 7.43
N ASP A 174 22.30 11.44 7.90
CA ASP A 174 23.47 10.75 8.45
C ASP A 174 24.54 10.52 7.38
N LEU A 175 24.15 10.18 6.13
CA LEU A 175 25.12 10.07 5.02
C LEU A 175 25.83 11.40 4.71
N LYS A 176 25.13 12.53 4.85
CA LYS A 176 25.76 13.85 4.68
C LYS A 176 26.78 14.14 5.78
N SER A 177 26.56 13.69 7.02
CA SER A 177 27.50 13.93 8.13
C SER A 177 28.78 13.11 7.98
N VAL A 178 28.70 11.88 7.48
CA VAL A 178 29.87 11.02 7.22
C VAL A 178 30.72 11.55 6.06
N ASN A 179 30.10 11.93 4.93
CA ASN A 179 30.84 12.47 3.79
C ASN A 179 31.51 13.82 4.09
N LYS A 180 31.04 14.56 5.09
CA LYS A 180 31.66 15.82 5.53
C LYS A 180 32.91 15.61 6.39
N LYS A 181 33.12 14.41 6.95
CA LYS A 181 34.32 14.06 7.74
C LYS A 181 35.47 13.51 6.89
N ILE A 182 35.21 13.15 5.64
CA ILE A 182 36.17 12.51 4.72
C ILE A 182 36.74 13.53 3.70
N LYS A 183 36.29 14.79 3.76
CA LYS A 183 36.87 15.93 3.05
C LYS A 183 37.62 16.80 4.04
#